data_AF-A0A318TGD0-F1
#
_entry.id   AF-A0A318TGD0-F1
#
_cell.length_a   1.000
_cell.length_b   1.000
_cell.length_c   1.000
_cell.angle_alpha   90.00
_cell.angle_beta   90.00
_cell.angle_gamma   90.00
#
_symmetry.space_group_name_H-M   'P 1'
#
loop_
_entity.id
_entity.type
_entity.pdbx_description
1 polymer ?
#
loop_
_entity_poly.entity_id
_entity_poly.type
_entity_poly.pdbx_seq_one_letter_code
_entity_poly.pdbx_strand_id
1 'polypeptide(L)'
;MTQYNREELSLIFQVLAGILITMGAAYALSVYYGAISGLALIIGAVGLAIIIGCWVGIKHLGFMVTIIIGAIIFAFCFNFGALFH
;
A
#
# COMPACT_ATOMS: atom_id res chain seq x y z
N MET A 1 7.36 4.29 29.13
CA MET A 1 7.62 3.40 27.97
C MET A 1 9.08 3.49 27.61
N THR A 2 9.74 2.35 27.38
CA THR A 2 11.13 2.30 26.90
C THR A 2 11.19 2.74 25.43
N GLN A 3 12.35 3.22 24.97
CA GLN A 3 12.54 3.66 23.58
C GLN A 3 12.26 2.52 22.58
N TYR A 4 12.68 1.30 22.91
CA TYR A 4 12.41 0.09 22.15
C TYR A 4 10.90 -0.11 21.87
N ASN A 5 10.07 0.04 22.90
CA ASN A 5 8.62 -0.15 22.77
C ASN A 5 7.95 0.90 21.87
N ARG A 6 8.54 2.11 21.75
CA ARG A 6 8.06 3.17 20.86
C ARG A 6 8.41 2.88 19.40
N GLU A 7 9.60 2.33 19.15
CA GLU A 7 10.05 1.99 17.79
C GLU A 7 9.23 0.84 17.21
N GLU A 8 8.98 -0.22 17.99
CA GLU A 8 8.15 -1.35 17.56
C GLU A 8 6.70 -0.93 17.30
N LEU A 9 6.13 -0.10 18.18
CA LEU A 9 4.77 0.39 18.01
C LEU A 9 4.64 1.30 16.77
N SER A 10 5.65 2.11 16.50
CA SER A 10 5.72 2.93 15.27
C SER A 10 5.73 2.06 14.02
N LEU A 11 6.51 0.97 14.02
CA LEU A 11 6.54 0.00 12.92
C LEU A 11 5.17 -0.64 12.68
N ILE A 12 4.50 -1.09 13.74
CA ILE A 12 3.15 -1.68 13.65
C ILE A 12 2.17 -0.67 13.06
N PHE A 13 2.19 0.59 13.50
CA PHE A 13 1.34 1.63 12.94
C PHE A 13 1.64 1.93 11.46
N GLN A 14 2.93 1.93 11.07
CA GLN A 14 3.33 2.09 9.68
C GLN A 14 2.81 0.96 8.80
N VAL A 15 2.91 -0.28 9.26
CA VAL A 15 2.40 -1.45 8.54
C VAL A 15 0.89 -1.38 8.41
N LEU A 16 0.18 -1.07 9.50
CA LEU A 16 -1.27 -0.98 9.51
C LEU A 16 -1.78 0.15 8.60
N ALA A 17 -1.13 1.32 8.64
CA ALA A 17 -1.46 2.43 7.77
C ALA A 17 -1.23 2.09 6.29
N GLY A 18 -0.15 1.37 5.97
CA GLY A 18 0.14 0.95 4.60
C GLY A 18 -0.92 0.01 4.05
N ILE A 19 -1.35 -0.98 4.84
CA ILE A 19 -2.43 -1.88 4.48
C ILE A 19 -3.75 -1.12 4.29
N LEU A 20 -4.10 -0.24 5.24
CA LEU A 20 -5.36 0.49 5.21
C LEU A 20 -5.46 1.41 3.99
N ILE A 21 -4.38 2.15 3.69
CA ILE A 21 -4.33 3.03 2.52
C ILE A 21 -4.43 2.23 1.22
N THR A 22 -3.70 1.11 1.12
CA THR A 22 -3.69 0.32 -0.10
C THR A 22 -5.03 -0.35 -0.36
N MET A 23 -5.67 -0.89 0.69
CA MET A 23 -7.00 -1.47 0.61
C MET A 23 -8.06 -0.42 0.29
N GLY A 24 -8.02 0.74 0.97
CA GLY A 24 -8.93 1.84 0.71
C GLY A 24 -8.80 2.39 -0.72
N ALA A 25 -7.57 2.55 -1.21
CA ALA A 25 -7.30 2.97 -2.57
C ALA A 25 -7.80 1.94 -3.60
N ALA A 26 -7.51 0.66 -3.39
CA ALA A 26 -7.98 -0.40 -4.29
C ALA A 26 -9.51 -0.48 -4.35
N TYR A 27 -10.18 -0.41 -3.19
CA TYR A 27 -11.63 -0.40 -3.12
C TYR A 27 -12.23 0.85 -3.78
N ALA A 28 -11.72 2.05 -3.46
CA ALA A 28 -12.18 3.28 -4.08
C ALA A 28 -12.04 3.23 -5.61
N LEU A 29 -10.88 2.81 -6.12
CA LEU A 29 -10.67 2.68 -7.55
C LEU A 29 -11.66 1.67 -8.17
N SER A 30 -12.01 0.59 -7.47
CA SER A 30 -12.91 -0.44 -8.01
C SER A 30 -14.34 0.09 -8.13
N VAL A 31 -14.76 0.95 -7.19
CA VAL A 31 -16.08 1.59 -7.20
C VAL A 31 -16.17 2.66 -8.29
N TYR A 32 -15.12 3.46 -8.49
CA TYR A 32 -15.15 4.57 -9.45
C TYR A 32 -14.85 4.16 -10.89
N TYR A 33 -13.99 3.16 -11.11
CA TYR A 33 -13.48 2.79 -12.44
C TYR A 33 -13.85 1.37 -12.89
N GLY A 34 -14.48 0.56 -12.03
CA GLY A 34 -14.93 -0.79 -12.35
C GLY A 34 -13.78 -1.78 -12.55
N ALA A 35 -13.27 -1.89 -13.78
CA ALA A 35 -12.17 -2.78 -14.14
C ALA A 35 -10.83 -2.04 -14.04
N ILE A 36 -10.18 -2.14 -12.89
CA ILE A 36 -8.85 -1.55 -12.71
C ILE A 36 -7.80 -2.45 -13.37
N SER A 37 -6.92 -1.85 -14.19
CA SER A 37 -5.67 -2.51 -14.54
C SER A 37 -4.81 -2.61 -13.28
N GLY A 38 -4.51 -3.82 -12.80
CA GLY A 38 -3.67 -4.02 -11.61
C GLY A 38 -2.32 -3.27 -11.67
N LEU A 39 -1.84 -2.99 -12.89
CA LEU A 39 -0.69 -2.12 -13.15
C LEU A 39 -0.86 -0.68 -12.63
N ALA A 40 -2.03 -0.06 -12.77
CA ALA A 40 -2.27 1.29 -12.27
C ALA A 40 -2.17 1.35 -10.74
N LEU A 41 -2.63 0.30 -10.05
CA LEU A 41 -2.53 0.19 -8.60
C LEU A 41 -1.06 0.07 -8.16
N ILE A 42 -0.27 -0.76 -8.85
CA ILE A 42 1.16 -0.96 -8.56
C ILE A 42 1.94 0.34 -8.81
N ILE A 43 1.73 0.99 -9.96
CA ILE A 43 2.42 2.24 -10.29
C ILE A 43 2.05 3.35 -9.29
N GLY A 44 0.78 3.44 -8.90
CA GLY A 44 0.32 4.38 -7.87
C GLY A 44 0.98 4.14 -6.50
N ALA A 45 1.07 2.88 -6.07
CA ALA A 45 1.72 2.51 -4.81
C ALA A 45 3.23 2.75 -4.84
N VAL A 46 3.91 2.46 -5.95
CA VAL A 46 5.33 2.75 -6.13
C VAL A 46 5.58 4.27 -6.14
N GLY A 47 4.74 5.05 -6.84
CA GLY A 47 4.83 6.51 -6.82
C GLY A 47 4.65 7.09 -5.43
N LEU A 48 3.66 6.60 -4.67
CA LEU A 48 3.45 6.99 -3.28
C LEU A 48 4.64 6.62 -2.38
N ALA A 49 5.23 5.44 -2.56
CA ALA A 49 6.41 5.00 -1.84
C ALA A 49 7.61 5.94 -2.08
N ILE A 50 7.85 6.34 -3.33
CA ILE A 50 8.93 7.26 -3.69
C ILE A 50 8.71 8.64 -3.06
N ILE A 51 7.49 9.19 -3.15
CA ILE A 51 7.17 10.51 -2.55
C ILE A 51 7.43 10.50 -1.04
N ILE A 52 6.97 9.47 -0.34
CA ILE A 52 7.16 9.35 1.11
C ILE A 52 8.64 9.11 1.44
N GLY A 53 9.35 8.35 0.61
CA GLY A 53 10.81 8.18 0.71
C GLY A 53 11.56 9.49 0.60
N CYS A 54 11.17 10.35 -0.34
CA CYS A 54 11.77 11.67 -0.53
C CYS A 54 11.39 12.68 0.55
N TRP A 55 10.16 12.62 1.09
CA TRP A 55 9.67 13.61 2.06
C TRP A 55 10.07 13.27 3.50
N VAL A 56 9.78 12.05 3.95
CA VAL A 56 9.90 11.66 5.37
C VAL A 56 11.18 10.87 5.65
N GLY A 57 11.88 10.43 4.59
CA GLY A 57 13.13 9.68 4.68
C GLY A 57 12.95 8.22 5.08
N ILE A 58 14.07 7.54 5.31
CA ILE A 58 14.17 6.08 5.54
C ILE A 58 13.45 5.60 6.82
N LYS A 59 13.04 6.51 7.72
CA LYS A 59 12.32 6.19 8.96
C LYS A 59 10.96 5.49 8.75
N HIS A 60 10.39 5.55 7.54
CA HIS A 60 9.09 4.95 7.22
C HIS A 60 9.18 3.78 6.21
N LEU A 61 10.31 3.08 6.17
CA LEU A 61 10.49 1.91 5.30
C LEU A 61 9.37 0.86 5.46
N GLY A 62 8.89 0.63 6.70
CA GLY A 62 7.81 -0.32 6.96
C GLY A 62 6.51 0.04 6.23
N PHE A 63 6.21 1.33 6.12
CA PHE A 63 5.06 1.82 5.37
C PHE A 63 5.27 1.62 3.86
N MET A 64 6.45 1.98 3.34
CA MET A 64 6.75 1.88 1.90
C MET A 64 6.70 0.43 1.39
N VAL A 65 7.25 -0.51 2.17
CA VAL A 65 7.26 -1.93 1.78
C VAL A 65 5.83 -2.51 1.81
N THR A 66 5.04 -2.14 2.82
CA THR A 66 3.69 -2.68 2.97
C THR A 66 2.71 -2.17 1.91
N ILE A 67 2.84 -0.92 1.46
CA ILE A 67 2.03 -0.43 0.34
C ILE A 67 2.38 -1.12 -0.99
N ILE A 68 3.67 -1.40 -1.24
CA ILE A 68 4.10 -2.07 -2.48
C ILE A 68 3.60 -3.53 -2.47
N ILE A 69 3.84 -4.26 -1.37
CA ILE A 69 3.38 -5.65 -1.24
C ILE A 69 1.85 -5.72 -1.31
N GLY A 70 1.16 -4.84 -0.58
CA GLY A 70 -0.30 -4.75 -0.63
C GLY A 70 -0.80 -4.50 -2.04
N ALA A 71 -0.17 -3.58 -2.78
CA ALA A 71 -0.59 -3.25 -4.13
C ALA A 71 -0.38 -4.41 -5.10
N ILE A 72 0.70 -5.18 -4.95
CA ILE A 72 0.91 -6.40 -5.74
C ILE A 72 -0.20 -7.43 -5.44
N ILE A 73 -0.49 -7.69 -4.16
CA ILE A 73 -1.52 -8.67 -3.77
C ILE A 73 -2.90 -8.25 -4.31
N PHE A 74 -3.28 -6.99 -4.12
CA PHE A 74 -4.57 -6.49 -4.61
C PHE A 74 -4.61 -6.42 -6.14
N ALA A 75 -3.51 -6.04 -6.80
CA ALA A 75 -3.43 -6.09 -8.26
C ALA A 75 -3.67 -7.50 -8.80
N PHE A 76 -3.08 -8.53 -8.18
CA PHE A 76 -3.36 -9.92 -8.54
C PHE A 76 -4.83 -10.28 -8.28
N CYS A 77 -5.38 -9.93 -7.12
CA CYS A 77 -6.75 -10.27 -6.75
C CYS A 77 -7.81 -9.65 -7.69
N PHE A 78 -7.67 -8.36 -8.02
CA PHE A 78 -8.59 -7.66 -8.92
C PHE A 78 -8.43 -8.09 -10.39
N ASN A 79 -7.21 -8.38 -10.83
CA ASN A 79 -6.96 -8.80 -12.21
C ASN A 79 -7.38 -10.27 -12.46
N PHE A 80 -7.28 -11.14 -11.44
CA PHE A 80 -7.89 -12.47 -11.48
C PHE A 80 -9.41 -12.40 -11.58
N GLY A 81 -10.06 -11.47 -10.88
CA GLY A 81 -11.50 -11.24 -11.03
C GLY A 81 -11.92 -10.85 -12.46
N ALA A 82 -11.05 -10.13 -13.18
CA ALA A 82 -11.28 -9.75 -14.58
C ALA A 82 -10.94 -10.85 -15.60
N LEU A 83 -10.10 -11.83 -15.24
CA LEU A 83 -9.72 -12.96 -16.12
C LEU A 83 -10.73 -14.11 -16.14
N PHE A 84 -11.58 -14.22 -15.10
CA PHE A 84 -12.58 -15.29 -14.95
C PHE A 84 -14.03 -14.83 -15.20
N HIS A 85 -14.23 -13.63 -15.76
CA HIS A 85 -15.52 -13.16 -16.26
C HIS A 85 -15.47 -13.10 -17.79
#